data_AF-A0A931M033-F1
#
_entry.id   AF-A0A931M033-F1
#
_cell.length_a   1.000
_cell.length_b   1.000
_cell.length_c   1.000
_cell.angle_alpha   90.00
_cell.angle_beta   90.00
_cell.angle_gamma   90.00
#
_symmetry.space_group_name_H-M   'P 1'
#
loop_
_entity.id
_entity.type
_entity.pdbx_description
1 polymer ?
#
loop_
_entity_poly.entity_id
_entity_poly.type
_entity_poly.pdbx_seq_one_letter_code
_entity_poly.pdbx_strand_id
1 'polypeptide(L)'
;MDNSLIVLILQIGVLLASGFLITYIKRKASNYADKKDLKDLTAIVEQEKSKYAADLSVIKAHLDIAVSNRNNYREKEVEVIAEFYSVCSWLVYDFLNLDIIWFNSAHYNKIEELSSGFFDNIKKMAVAKGKFDLFISDNNLRKSGHELHLACINYTGKVQLFANRLKFSLKNQIDFREKSLKYLKSGQRDIEQENKIIDEEREINKEVAGYPNEYMLLRKEENDTIVVKAIAQFESAARIYLSTTNIV
;
A
#
# COMPACT_ATOMS: atom_id res chain seq x y z
N MET A 1 3.89 33.65 -111.52
CA MET A 1 4.22 32.80 -110.36
C MET A 1 3.26 31.64 -110.39
N ASP A 2 3.76 30.45 -110.71
CA ASP A 2 2.90 29.29 -110.97
C ASP A 2 2.17 28.86 -109.69
N ASN A 3 0.86 28.69 -109.79
CA ASN A 3 -0.02 28.23 -108.71
C ASN A 3 0.47 26.91 -108.07
N SER A 4 1.26 26.11 -108.78
CA SER A 4 1.91 24.90 -108.29
C SER A 4 2.89 25.15 -107.14
N LEU A 5 3.64 26.26 -107.18
CA LEU A 5 4.65 26.60 -106.16
C LEU A 5 3.99 27.09 -104.87
N ILE A 6 2.87 27.82 -104.99
CA ILE A 6 2.04 28.24 -103.84
C ILE A 6 1.38 27.02 -103.18
N VAL A 7 0.84 26.08 -103.98
CA VAL A 7 0.23 24.84 -103.46
C VAL A 7 1.28 23.96 -102.76
N LEU A 8 2.50 23.86 -103.29
CA LEU A 8 3.58 23.11 -102.67
C LEU A 8 4.01 23.72 -101.32
N ILE A 9 4.15 25.05 -101.26
CA ILE A 9 4.46 25.77 -100.01
C ILE A 9 3.33 25.59 -98.98
N LEU A 10 2.07 25.64 -99.41
CA LEU A 10 0.91 25.38 -98.56
C LEU A 10 0.90 23.94 -98.03
N GLN A 11 1.21 22.95 -98.87
CA GLN A 11 1.29 21.55 -98.45
C GLN A 11 2.42 21.32 -97.43
N ILE A 12 3.60 21.91 -97.65
CA ILE A 12 4.72 21.86 -96.71
C ILE A 12 4.36 22.57 -95.39
N GLY A 13 3.69 23.72 -95.47
CA GLY A 13 3.20 24.47 -94.31
C GLY A 13 2.18 23.67 -93.48
N VAL A 14 1.25 22.96 -94.12
CA VAL A 14 0.28 22.07 -93.46
C VAL A 14 0.97 20.86 -92.82
N LEU A 15 1.98 20.28 -93.48
CA LEU A 15 2.78 19.17 -92.95
C LEU A 15 3.59 19.57 -91.71
N LEU A 16 4.21 20.75 -91.72
CA LEU A 16 4.94 21.28 -90.57
C LEU A 16 4.00 21.64 -89.41
N ALA A 17 2.85 22.27 -89.71
CA ALA A 17 1.86 22.65 -88.70
C ALA A 17 1.23 21.42 -88.03
N SER A 18 0.88 20.39 -88.80
CA SER A 18 0.34 19.14 -88.27
C SER A 18 1.34 18.38 -87.39
N GLY A 19 2.62 18.29 -87.81
CA GLY A 19 3.69 17.70 -86.99
C GLY A 19 3.94 18.46 -85.69
N PHE A 20 3.83 19.79 -85.71
CA PHE A 20 3.98 20.63 -84.52
C PHE A 20 2.79 20.48 -83.56
N LEU A 21 1.55 20.44 -84.07
CA LEU A 21 0.33 20.23 -83.29
C LEU A 21 0.31 18.87 -82.60
N ILE A 22 0.67 17.80 -83.30
CA ILE A 22 0.73 16.45 -82.71
C ILE A 22 1.76 16.42 -81.58
N THR A 23 2.97 16.96 -81.82
CA THR A 23 4.02 17.03 -80.80
C THR A 23 3.61 17.88 -79.60
N TYR A 24 2.94 19.01 -79.83
CA TYR A 24 2.45 19.92 -78.80
C TYR A 24 1.34 19.28 -77.95
N ILE A 25 0.35 18.65 -78.58
CA ILE A 25 -0.73 17.92 -77.88
C ILE A 25 -0.13 16.78 -77.06
N LYS A 26 0.83 16.02 -77.61
CA LYS A 26 1.48 14.91 -76.93
C LYS A 26 2.28 15.38 -75.70
N ARG A 27 3.04 16.47 -75.80
CA ARG A 27 3.73 17.10 -74.66
C ARG A 27 2.76 17.66 -73.61
N LYS A 28 1.67 18.30 -74.05
CA LYS A 28 0.66 18.86 -73.14
C LYS A 28 -0.10 17.77 -72.40
N ALA A 29 -0.43 16.67 -73.06
CA ALA A 29 -1.04 15.49 -72.46
C ALA A 29 -0.09 14.80 -71.47
N SER A 30 1.19 14.63 -71.82
CA SER A 30 2.23 14.11 -70.92
C SER A 30 2.37 14.97 -69.66
N ASN A 31 2.52 16.28 -69.80
CA ASN A 31 2.61 17.20 -68.66
C ASN A 31 1.35 17.21 -67.79
N TYR A 32 0.18 16.92 -68.36
CA TYR A 32 -1.08 16.84 -67.61
C TYR A 32 -1.20 15.52 -66.85
N ALA A 33 -0.73 14.42 -67.45
CA ALA A 33 -0.62 13.12 -66.79
C ALA A 33 0.37 13.19 -65.61
N ASP A 34 1.58 13.72 -65.83
CA ASP A 34 2.60 13.88 -64.78
C ASP A 34 2.09 14.74 -63.62
N LYS A 35 1.35 15.82 -63.91
CA LYS A 35 0.72 16.66 -62.86
C LYS A 35 -0.37 15.94 -62.08
N LYS A 36 -1.14 15.07 -62.74
CA LYS A 36 -2.19 14.28 -62.09
C LYS A 36 -1.57 13.23 -61.18
N ASP A 37 -0.56 12.50 -61.66
CA ASP A 37 0.16 11.49 -60.88
C ASP A 37 0.84 12.12 -59.66
N LEU A 38 1.42 13.32 -59.81
CA LEU A 38 2.05 14.06 -58.71
C LEU A 38 1.01 14.53 -57.67
N LYS A 39 -0.19 14.92 -58.12
CA LYS A 39 -1.32 15.25 -57.24
C LYS A 39 -1.81 14.01 -56.47
N ASP A 40 -1.94 12.88 -57.15
CA ASP A 40 -2.40 11.62 -56.56
C ASP A 40 -1.37 11.09 -55.54
N LEU A 41 -0.06 11.16 -55.86
CA LEU A 41 1.03 10.88 -54.93
C LEU A 41 1.00 11.80 -53.70
N THR A 42 0.78 13.10 -53.91
CA THR A 42 0.70 14.06 -52.80
C THR A 42 -0.50 13.75 -51.89
N ALA A 43 -1.65 13.38 -52.46
CA ALA A 43 -2.83 12.99 -51.70
C ALA A 43 -2.57 11.73 -50.86
N ILE A 44 -1.88 10.72 -51.41
CA ILE A 44 -1.48 9.51 -50.68
C ILE A 44 -0.55 9.86 -49.51
N VAL A 45 0.45 10.71 -49.76
CA VAL A 45 1.40 11.14 -48.70
C VAL A 45 0.67 11.89 -47.58
N GLU A 46 -0.24 12.80 -47.91
CA GLU A 46 -1.03 13.52 -46.89
C GLU A 46 -1.99 12.60 -46.14
N GLN A 47 -2.59 11.63 -46.82
CA GLN A 47 -3.41 10.61 -46.17
C GLN A 47 -2.59 9.75 -45.18
N GLU A 48 -1.40 9.30 -45.59
CA GLU A 48 -0.49 8.55 -44.70
C GLU A 48 0.00 9.42 -43.54
N LYS A 49 0.38 10.69 -43.78
CA LYS A 49 0.73 11.63 -42.70
C LYS A 49 -0.41 11.81 -41.70
N SER A 50 -1.64 11.98 -42.20
CA SER A 50 -2.82 12.11 -41.33
C SER A 50 -3.05 10.85 -40.50
N LYS A 51 -2.83 9.67 -41.09
CA LYS A 51 -2.92 8.39 -40.38
C LYS A 51 -1.83 8.26 -39.31
N TYR A 52 -0.57 8.57 -39.65
CA TYR A 52 0.53 8.61 -38.68
C TYR A 52 0.29 9.60 -37.54
N ALA A 53 -0.28 10.78 -37.82
CA ALA A 53 -0.66 11.74 -36.79
C ALA A 53 -1.74 11.19 -35.85
N ALA A 54 -2.74 10.50 -36.39
CA ALA A 54 -3.79 9.83 -35.60
C ALA A 54 -3.20 8.72 -34.72
N ASP A 55 -2.38 7.83 -35.30
CA ASP A 55 -1.73 6.73 -34.58
C ASP A 55 -0.81 7.26 -33.47
N LEU A 56 -0.03 8.31 -33.75
CA LEU A 56 0.82 8.98 -32.76
C LEU A 56 -0.03 9.55 -31.60
N SER A 57 -1.18 10.14 -31.90
CA SER A 57 -2.09 10.67 -30.88
C SER A 57 -2.62 9.56 -29.97
N VAL A 58 -2.99 8.41 -30.55
CA VAL A 58 -3.46 7.24 -29.78
C VAL A 58 -2.34 6.68 -28.90
N ILE A 59 -1.13 6.54 -29.45
CA ILE A 59 0.02 6.04 -28.69
C ILE A 59 0.36 6.97 -27.52
N LYS A 60 0.34 8.29 -27.74
CA LYS A 60 0.53 9.27 -26.66
C LYS A 60 -0.52 9.14 -25.57
N ALA A 61 -1.80 9.06 -25.93
CA ALA A 61 -2.87 8.88 -24.96
C ALA A 61 -2.72 7.58 -24.15
N HIS A 62 -2.35 6.47 -24.80
CA HIS A 62 -2.09 5.21 -24.10
C HIS A 62 -0.87 5.30 -23.17
N LEU A 63 0.19 5.98 -23.60
CA LEU A 63 1.38 6.19 -22.77
C LEU A 63 1.04 7.04 -21.54
N ASP A 64 0.27 8.12 -21.71
CA ASP A 64 -0.16 8.98 -20.62
C ASP A 64 -1.01 8.22 -19.59
N ILE A 65 -1.93 7.37 -20.06
CA ILE A 65 -2.72 6.48 -19.19
C ILE A 65 -1.81 5.49 -18.44
N ALA A 66 -0.85 4.87 -19.13
CA ALA A 66 0.07 3.91 -18.53
C ALA A 66 0.97 4.56 -17.46
N VAL A 67 1.49 5.76 -17.73
CA VAL A 67 2.30 6.55 -16.80
C VAL A 67 1.46 6.95 -15.58
N SER A 68 0.24 7.45 -15.80
CA SER A 68 -0.69 7.82 -14.72
C SER A 68 -1.02 6.61 -13.82
N ASN A 69 -1.37 5.47 -14.42
CA ASN A 69 -1.65 4.24 -13.68
C ASN A 69 -0.44 3.75 -12.88
N ARG A 70 0.76 3.82 -13.46
CA ARG A 70 2.01 3.47 -12.78
C ARG A 70 2.27 4.37 -11.58
N ASN A 71 2.08 5.68 -11.72
CA ASN A 71 2.28 6.64 -10.64
C ASN A 71 1.26 6.41 -9.51
N ASN A 72 -0.02 6.23 -9.84
CA ASN A 72 -1.07 5.93 -8.85
C ASN A 72 -0.78 4.62 -8.10
N TYR A 73 -0.33 3.58 -8.80
CA TYR A 73 0.07 2.33 -8.14
C TYR A 73 1.24 2.54 -7.21
N ARG A 74 2.22 3.33 -7.63
CA ARG A 74 3.41 3.65 -6.85
C ARG A 74 3.09 4.44 -5.58
N GLU A 75 2.25 5.46 -5.68
CA GLU A 75 1.75 6.19 -4.52
C GLU A 75 1.05 5.25 -3.54
N LYS A 76 0.28 4.27 -4.07
CA LYS A 76 -0.39 3.29 -3.24
C LYS A 76 0.58 2.36 -2.52
N GLU A 77 1.65 1.91 -3.17
CA GLU A 77 2.71 1.12 -2.53
C GLU A 77 3.31 1.86 -1.32
N VAL A 78 3.64 3.15 -1.48
CA VAL A 78 4.19 3.97 -0.41
C VAL A 78 3.19 4.12 0.74
N GLU A 79 1.93 4.41 0.43
CA GLU A 79 0.86 4.55 1.40
C GLU A 79 0.69 3.26 2.24
N VAL A 80 0.62 2.09 1.61
CA VAL A 80 0.40 0.83 2.35
C VAL A 80 1.60 0.42 3.20
N ILE A 81 2.83 0.72 2.76
CA ILE A 81 4.05 0.49 3.56
C ILE A 81 4.00 1.35 4.81
N ALA A 82 3.69 2.65 4.65
CA ALA A 82 3.60 3.59 5.75
C ALA A 82 2.46 3.23 6.72
N GLU A 83 1.28 2.86 6.20
CA GLU A 83 0.13 2.41 6.99
C GLU A 83 0.50 1.19 7.84
N PHE A 84 1.08 0.15 7.21
CA PHE A 84 1.46 -1.07 7.90
C PHE A 84 2.53 -0.82 8.98
N TYR A 85 3.59 -0.09 8.64
CA TYR A 85 4.64 0.28 9.60
C TYR A 85 4.08 1.08 10.78
N SER A 86 3.22 2.06 10.52
CA SER A 86 2.61 2.91 11.52
C SER A 86 1.79 2.09 12.51
N VAL A 87 0.89 1.23 12.01
CA VAL A 87 0.05 0.39 12.88
C VAL A 87 0.88 -0.55 13.76
N CYS A 88 1.91 -1.20 13.20
CA CYS A 88 2.80 -2.05 13.99
C CYS A 88 3.60 -1.27 15.03
N SER A 89 4.14 -0.11 14.66
CA SER A 89 4.96 0.72 15.55
C SER A 89 4.14 1.30 16.70
N TRP A 90 2.94 1.81 16.42
CA TRP A 90 2.01 2.31 17.44
C TRP A 90 1.60 1.22 18.42
N LEU A 91 1.25 0.04 17.91
CA LEU A 91 0.88 -1.09 18.75
C LEU A 91 2.02 -1.47 19.71
N VAL A 92 3.26 -1.53 19.22
CA VAL A 92 4.43 -1.82 20.05
C VAL A 92 4.66 -0.70 21.07
N TYR A 93 4.56 0.56 20.64
CA TYR A 93 4.70 1.70 21.53
C TYR A 93 3.68 1.69 22.67
N ASP A 94 2.40 1.47 22.37
CA ASP A 94 1.33 1.44 23.36
C ASP A 94 1.59 0.34 24.39
N PHE A 95 1.99 -0.85 23.95
CA PHE A 95 2.22 -1.98 24.86
C PHE A 95 3.53 -1.93 25.61
N LEU A 96 4.58 -1.29 25.08
CA LEU A 96 5.83 -1.06 25.80
C LEU A 96 5.70 0.04 26.86
N ASN A 97 4.71 0.91 26.75
CA ASN A 97 4.47 2.03 27.65
C ASN A 97 3.20 1.85 28.51
N LEU A 98 2.66 0.64 28.56
CA LEU A 98 1.60 0.32 29.51
C LEU A 98 2.12 0.47 30.94
N ASP A 99 1.54 1.42 31.66
CA ASP A 99 1.91 1.69 33.05
C ASP A 99 1.21 0.72 34.01
N ILE A 100 1.65 -0.54 33.96
CA ILE A 100 1.06 -1.64 34.72
C ILE A 100 1.45 -1.58 36.20
N ILE A 101 2.52 -0.86 36.53
CA ILE A 101 3.13 -0.82 37.86
C ILE A 101 2.16 -0.29 38.93
N TRP A 102 1.20 0.55 38.54
CA TRP A 102 0.22 1.15 39.45
C TRP A 102 -1.11 0.42 39.52
N PHE A 103 -1.29 -0.69 38.79
CA PHE A 103 -2.56 -1.38 38.78
C PHE A 103 -2.86 -2.09 40.10
N ASN A 104 -4.06 -1.83 40.62
CA ASN A 104 -4.62 -2.44 41.83
C ASN A 104 -6.13 -2.59 41.62
N SER A 105 -6.86 -3.08 42.63
CA SER A 105 -8.31 -3.31 42.54
C SER A 105 -9.12 -2.08 42.07
N ALA A 106 -8.67 -0.86 42.38
CA ALA A 106 -9.36 0.37 41.96
C ALA A 106 -9.25 0.62 40.45
N HIS A 107 -8.32 -0.02 39.77
CA HIS A 107 -8.07 0.13 38.34
C HIS A 107 -8.62 -1.01 37.48
N TYR A 108 -9.46 -1.89 38.04
CA TYR A 108 -10.03 -3.04 37.34
C TYR A 108 -10.70 -2.66 36.00
N ASN A 109 -11.53 -1.62 35.98
CA ASN A 109 -12.23 -1.17 34.76
C ASN A 109 -11.26 -0.75 33.65
N LYS A 110 -10.13 -0.12 34.02
CA LYS A 110 -9.12 0.32 33.04
C LYS A 110 -8.40 -0.86 32.40
N ILE A 111 -8.15 -1.94 33.16
CA ILE A 111 -7.60 -3.18 32.60
C ILE A 111 -8.64 -3.89 31.74
N GLU A 112 -9.92 -3.86 32.12
CA GLU A 112 -10.99 -4.41 31.31
C GLU A 112 -11.14 -3.71 29.95
N GLU A 113 -11.09 -2.38 29.94
CA GLU A 113 -11.06 -1.59 28.70
C GLU A 113 -9.83 -1.92 27.86
N LEU A 114 -8.64 -1.99 28.47
CA LEU A 114 -7.41 -2.40 27.78
C LEU A 114 -7.54 -3.80 27.16
N SER A 115 -8.05 -4.77 27.92
CA SER A 115 -8.30 -6.14 27.46
C SER A 115 -9.20 -6.18 26.23
N SER A 116 -10.21 -5.30 26.17
CA SER A 116 -11.11 -5.21 25.01
C SER A 116 -10.43 -4.58 23.79
N GLY A 117 -9.57 -3.58 23.99
CA GLY A 117 -8.86 -2.86 22.92
C GLY A 117 -7.86 -3.72 22.13
N PHE A 118 -7.31 -4.79 22.72
CA PHE A 118 -6.36 -5.68 22.02
C PHE A 118 -6.94 -6.24 20.71
N PHE A 119 -8.20 -6.69 20.73
CA PHE A 119 -8.83 -7.29 19.56
C PHE A 119 -8.93 -6.31 18.40
N ASP A 120 -9.25 -5.05 18.68
CA ASP A 120 -9.40 -4.04 17.63
C ASP A 120 -8.06 -3.63 17.05
N ASN A 121 -7.00 -3.58 17.87
CA ASN A 121 -5.64 -3.35 17.40
C ASN A 121 -5.12 -4.50 16.52
N ILE A 122 -5.38 -5.76 16.89
CA ILE A 122 -5.04 -6.93 16.07
C ILE A 122 -5.77 -6.89 14.72
N LYS A 123 -7.07 -6.54 14.70
CA LYS A 123 -7.85 -6.39 13.46
C LYS A 123 -7.26 -5.32 12.55
N LYS A 124 -6.96 -4.13 13.08
CA LYS A 124 -6.33 -3.04 12.32
C LYS A 124 -5.01 -3.49 11.68
N MET A 125 -4.18 -4.19 12.44
CA MET A 125 -2.92 -4.74 11.94
C MET A 125 -3.15 -5.79 10.85
N ALA A 126 -4.11 -6.69 11.01
CA ALA A 126 -4.44 -7.70 10.00
C ALA A 126 -4.92 -7.07 8.68
N VAL A 127 -5.75 -6.02 8.76
CA VAL A 127 -6.20 -5.26 7.59
C VAL A 127 -5.02 -4.57 6.90
N ALA A 128 -4.17 -3.88 7.67
CA ALA A 128 -2.98 -3.22 7.13
C ALA A 128 -2.03 -4.24 6.46
N LYS A 129 -1.84 -5.41 7.07
CA LYS A 129 -1.04 -6.50 6.50
C LYS A 129 -1.64 -7.04 5.19
N GLY A 130 -2.96 -7.21 5.14
CA GLY A 130 -3.66 -7.65 3.93
C GLY A 130 -3.51 -6.67 2.77
N LYS A 131 -3.63 -5.36 3.04
CA LYS A 131 -3.34 -4.32 2.04
C LYS A 131 -1.89 -4.37 1.58
N PHE A 132 -0.95 -4.48 2.52
CA PHE A 132 0.46 -4.58 2.21
C PHE A 132 0.77 -5.79 1.30
N ASP A 133 0.21 -6.98 1.59
CA ASP A 133 0.41 -8.17 0.75
C ASP A 133 -0.22 -8.08 -0.64
N LEU A 134 -1.25 -7.26 -0.80
CA LEU A 134 -1.94 -7.06 -2.07
C LEU A 134 -1.16 -6.14 -3.01
N PHE A 135 -0.57 -5.07 -2.47
CA PHE A 135 0.08 -4.04 -3.26
C PHE A 135 1.60 -4.21 -3.36
N ILE A 136 2.25 -4.88 -2.40
CA ILE A 136 3.69 -5.05 -2.43
C ILE A 136 4.06 -6.37 -3.09
N SER A 137 4.79 -6.28 -4.21
CA SER A 137 5.26 -7.43 -4.98
C SER A 137 6.68 -7.89 -4.60
N ASP A 138 7.47 -7.04 -3.94
CA ASP A 138 8.86 -7.37 -3.59
C ASP A 138 8.94 -8.46 -2.51
N ASN A 139 9.56 -9.59 -2.85
CA ASN A 139 9.62 -10.76 -1.98
C ASN A 139 10.39 -10.51 -0.67
N ASN A 140 11.44 -9.68 -0.71
CA ASN A 140 12.25 -9.40 0.47
C ASN A 140 11.48 -8.54 1.47
N LEU A 141 10.86 -7.47 0.98
CA LEU A 141 10.00 -6.59 1.76
C LEU A 141 8.79 -7.35 2.30
N ARG A 142 8.16 -8.21 1.50
CA ARG A 142 7.06 -9.07 1.94
C ARG A 142 7.46 -10.01 3.07
N LYS A 143 8.63 -10.66 2.94
CA LYS A 143 9.18 -11.54 3.97
C LYS A 143 9.41 -10.77 5.28
N SER A 144 10.07 -9.63 5.20
CA SER A 144 10.29 -8.78 6.38
C SER A 144 8.98 -8.29 7.00
N GLY A 145 7.99 -7.94 6.18
CA GLY A 145 6.66 -7.56 6.65
C GLY A 145 5.91 -8.69 7.34
N HIS A 146 6.10 -9.93 6.87
CA HIS A 146 5.56 -11.12 7.55
C HIS A 146 6.23 -11.37 8.90
N GLU A 147 7.56 -11.27 8.97
CA GLU A 147 8.32 -11.39 10.22
C GLU A 147 7.89 -10.33 11.25
N LEU A 148 7.74 -9.07 10.83
CA LEU A 148 7.22 -8.00 11.68
C LEU A 148 5.80 -8.29 12.16
N HIS A 149 4.92 -8.73 11.28
CA HIS A 149 3.53 -9.07 11.63
C HIS A 149 3.47 -10.18 12.68
N LEU A 150 4.23 -11.27 12.50
CA LEU A 150 4.32 -12.37 13.46
C LEU A 150 4.88 -11.90 14.81
N ALA A 151 5.93 -11.09 14.79
CA ALA A 151 6.51 -10.54 16.01
C ALA A 151 5.47 -9.69 16.78
N CYS A 152 4.71 -8.85 16.08
CA CYS A 152 3.65 -8.05 16.69
C CYS A 152 2.51 -8.91 17.25
N ILE A 153 2.06 -9.94 16.53
CA ILE A 153 1.03 -10.88 17.02
C ILE A 153 1.49 -11.57 18.29
N ASN A 154 2.70 -12.13 18.26
CA ASN A 154 3.25 -12.88 19.40
C ASN A 154 3.39 -11.98 20.62
N TYR A 155 3.92 -10.76 20.44
CA TYR A 155 4.06 -9.81 21.53
C TYR A 155 2.69 -9.41 22.09
N THR A 156 1.73 -9.04 21.22
CA THR A 156 0.37 -8.70 21.64
C THR A 156 -0.29 -9.83 22.41
N GLY A 157 -0.14 -11.08 21.94
CA GLY A 157 -0.70 -12.25 22.59
C GLY A 157 -0.15 -12.45 24.00
N LYS A 158 1.15 -12.26 24.21
CA LYS A 158 1.77 -12.31 25.54
C LYS A 158 1.23 -11.21 26.47
N VAL A 159 1.15 -9.97 25.97
CA VAL A 159 0.64 -8.83 26.74
C VAL A 159 -0.85 -9.01 27.06
N GLN A 160 -1.65 -9.53 26.13
CA GLN A 160 -3.06 -9.84 26.34
C GLN A 160 -3.26 -10.94 27.38
N LEU A 161 -2.47 -12.02 27.33
CA LEU A 161 -2.51 -13.09 28.31
C LEU A 161 -2.19 -12.55 29.72
N PHE A 162 -1.15 -11.73 29.81
CA PHE A 162 -0.79 -11.04 31.05
C PHE A 162 -1.94 -10.15 31.56
N ALA A 163 -2.50 -9.28 30.71
CA ALA A 163 -3.58 -8.37 31.08
C ALA A 163 -4.83 -9.13 31.56
N ASN A 164 -5.18 -10.25 30.92
CA ASN A 164 -6.30 -11.09 31.32
C ASN A 164 -6.07 -11.78 32.67
N ARG A 165 -4.85 -12.25 32.94
CA ARG A 165 -4.48 -12.80 34.26
C ARG A 165 -4.60 -11.75 35.34
N LEU A 166 -4.00 -10.58 35.14
CA LEU A 166 -4.11 -9.45 36.06
C LEU A 166 -5.57 -9.06 36.30
N LYS A 167 -6.39 -8.97 35.24
CA LYS A 167 -7.83 -8.71 35.34
C LYS A 167 -8.52 -9.72 36.26
N PHE A 168 -8.24 -11.01 36.07
CA PHE A 168 -8.85 -12.07 36.87
C PHE A 168 -8.44 -11.99 38.34
N SER A 169 -7.15 -11.78 38.63
CA SER A 169 -6.66 -11.67 40.01
C SER A 169 -7.21 -10.42 40.73
N LEU A 170 -7.32 -9.29 40.02
CA LEU A 170 -7.94 -8.09 40.58
C LEU A 170 -9.44 -8.27 40.83
N LYS A 171 -10.15 -8.97 39.94
CA LYS A 171 -11.56 -9.31 40.16
C LYS A 171 -11.72 -10.21 41.38
N ASN A 172 -10.90 -11.24 41.51
CA ASN A 172 -10.89 -12.11 42.67
C ASN A 172 -10.65 -11.33 43.96
N GLN A 173 -9.73 -10.36 43.95
CA GLN A 173 -9.47 -9.47 45.08
C GLN A 173 -10.71 -8.64 45.46
N ILE A 174 -11.44 -8.10 44.47
CA ILE A 174 -12.68 -7.34 44.70
C ILE A 174 -13.77 -8.26 45.27
N ASP A 175 -14.05 -9.38 44.61
CA ASP A 175 -15.09 -10.35 45.01
C ASP A 175 -14.81 -10.91 46.41
N PHE A 176 -13.54 -11.16 46.74
CA PHE A 176 -13.11 -11.62 48.05
C PHE A 176 -13.35 -10.55 49.12
N ARG A 177 -12.93 -9.30 48.89
CA ARG A 177 -13.17 -8.19 49.83
C ARG A 177 -14.66 -7.98 50.10
N GLU A 178 -15.51 -8.10 49.08
CA GLU A 178 -16.96 -8.02 49.27
C GLU A 178 -17.50 -9.15 50.16
N LYS A 179 -17.03 -10.38 49.96
CA LYS A 179 -17.41 -11.54 50.80
C LYS A 179 -16.94 -11.34 52.25
N SER A 180 -15.71 -10.92 52.45
CA SER A 180 -15.14 -10.66 53.78
C SER A 180 -15.89 -9.53 54.50
N LEU A 181 -16.25 -8.45 53.79
CA LEU A 181 -17.07 -7.38 54.36
C LEU A 181 -18.49 -7.86 54.73
N LYS A 182 -19.10 -8.74 53.94
CA LYS A 182 -20.41 -9.34 54.28
C LYS A 182 -20.31 -10.21 55.53
N TYR A 183 -19.25 -11.00 55.67
CA TYR A 183 -18.98 -11.79 56.86
C TYR A 183 -18.79 -10.90 58.10
N LEU A 184 -17.93 -9.87 58.02
CA LEU A 184 -17.72 -8.95 59.14
C LEU A 184 -19.01 -8.22 59.57
N LYS A 185 -19.90 -7.92 58.61
CA LYS A 185 -21.22 -7.31 58.88
C LYS A 185 -22.23 -8.27 59.48
N SER A 186 -22.06 -9.59 59.37
CA SER A 186 -23.01 -10.58 59.91
C SER A 186 -22.95 -10.67 61.45
N GLY A 187 -21.88 -10.15 62.06
CA GLY A 187 -21.68 -10.18 63.51
C GLY A 187 -21.32 -11.56 64.07
N GLN A 188 -21.19 -12.59 63.22
CA GLN A 188 -20.69 -13.90 63.61
C GLN A 188 -19.18 -13.81 63.81
N ARG A 189 -18.72 -13.98 65.05
CA ARG A 189 -17.29 -14.02 65.38
C ARG A 189 -16.84 -15.46 65.48
N ASP A 190 -16.21 -15.94 64.41
CA ASP A 190 -15.52 -17.23 64.37
C ASP A 190 -14.03 -16.97 64.03
N ILE A 191 -13.17 -17.18 65.03
CA ILE A 191 -11.73 -16.92 64.94
C ILE A 191 -11.07 -17.77 63.85
N GLU A 192 -11.53 -19.01 63.65
CA GLU A 192 -10.97 -19.90 62.63
C GLU A 192 -11.29 -19.36 61.23
N GLN A 193 -12.52 -18.91 61.03
CA GLN A 193 -12.96 -18.32 59.78
C GLN A 193 -12.32 -16.95 59.51
N GLU A 194 -12.10 -16.13 60.54
CA GLU A 194 -11.36 -14.87 60.43
C GLU A 194 -9.90 -15.07 60.01
N ASN A 195 -9.20 -16.03 60.62
CA ASN A 195 -7.81 -16.36 60.24
C ASN A 195 -7.73 -16.86 58.80
N LYS A 196 -8.68 -17.70 58.37
CA LYS A 196 -8.76 -18.16 56.98
C LYS A 196 -8.94 -17.00 55.99
N ILE A 197 -9.77 -16.02 56.33
CA ILE A 197 -9.96 -14.82 55.51
C ILE A 197 -8.66 -14.01 55.41
N ILE A 198 -7.93 -13.83 56.50
CA ILE A 198 -6.66 -13.08 56.52
C ILE A 198 -5.60 -13.79 55.65
N ASP A 199 -5.51 -15.12 55.75
CA ASP A 199 -4.54 -15.90 54.97
C ASP A 199 -4.88 -15.89 53.47
N GLU A 200 -6.16 -16.04 53.10
CA GLU A 200 -6.60 -15.94 51.71
C GLU A 200 -6.35 -14.52 51.13
N GLU A 201 -6.59 -13.45 51.91
CA GLU A 201 -6.30 -12.09 51.48
C GLU A 201 -4.79 -11.88 51.24
N ARG A 202 -3.96 -12.45 52.11
CA ARG A 202 -2.49 -12.35 52.01
C ARG A 202 -1.99 -13.03 50.74
N GLU A 203 -2.49 -14.22 50.41
CA GLU A 203 -2.09 -14.94 49.19
C GLU A 203 -2.53 -14.19 47.93
N ILE A 204 -3.76 -13.67 47.88
CA ILE A 204 -4.24 -12.85 46.73
C ILE A 204 -3.36 -11.59 46.56
N ASN A 205 -3.06 -10.88 47.65
CA ASN A 205 -2.23 -9.67 47.60
C ASN A 205 -0.80 -9.98 47.15
N LYS A 206 -0.25 -11.12 47.57
CA LYS A 206 1.09 -11.57 47.16
C LYS A 206 1.13 -11.91 45.68
N GLU A 207 0.09 -12.57 45.15
CA GLU A 207 -0.05 -12.82 43.71
C GLU A 207 -0.11 -11.50 42.94
N VAL A 208 -0.99 -10.57 43.35
CA VAL A 208 -1.17 -9.27 42.69
C VAL A 208 0.14 -8.45 42.68
N ALA A 209 0.88 -8.47 43.78
CA ALA A 209 2.17 -7.78 43.91
C ALA A 209 3.28 -8.36 43.02
N GLY A 210 3.12 -9.59 42.51
CA GLY A 210 4.07 -10.23 41.60
C GLY A 210 3.99 -9.74 40.15
N TYR A 211 2.80 -9.31 39.71
CA TYR A 211 2.55 -8.94 38.30
C TYR A 211 3.40 -7.79 37.75
N PRO A 212 3.72 -6.71 38.51
CA PRO A 212 4.61 -5.67 38.02
C PRO A 212 5.99 -6.20 37.60
N ASN A 213 6.56 -7.12 38.38
CA ASN A 213 7.86 -7.73 38.06
C ASN A 213 7.76 -8.65 36.84
N GLU A 214 6.70 -9.46 36.75
CA GLU A 214 6.43 -10.31 35.59
C GLU A 214 6.32 -9.47 34.30
N TYR A 215 5.60 -8.35 34.35
CA TYR A 215 5.48 -7.44 33.21
C TYR A 215 6.80 -6.77 32.84
N MET A 216 7.61 -6.35 33.83
CA MET A 216 8.93 -5.78 33.56
C MET A 216 9.87 -6.78 32.87
N LEU A 217 9.80 -8.06 33.24
CA LEU A 217 10.54 -9.13 32.57
C LEU A 217 10.07 -9.30 31.12
N LEU A 218 8.74 -9.40 30.90
CA LEU A 218 8.16 -9.48 29.56
C LEU A 218 8.58 -8.28 28.69
N ARG A 219 8.51 -7.07 29.24
CA ARG A 219 8.93 -5.84 28.56
C ARG A 219 10.40 -5.91 28.19
N LYS A 220 11.27 -6.31 29.11
CA LYS A 220 12.72 -6.38 28.88
C LYS A 220 13.07 -7.39 27.78
N GLU A 221 12.53 -8.61 27.85
CA GLU A 221 12.78 -9.65 26.85
C GLU A 221 12.37 -9.22 25.43
N GLU A 222 11.24 -8.53 25.32
CA GLU A 222 10.66 -8.15 24.02
C GLU A 222 11.24 -6.85 23.46
N ASN A 223 11.52 -5.87 24.35
CA ASN A 223 12.17 -4.61 24.00
C ASN A 223 13.62 -4.85 23.55
N ASP A 224 14.32 -5.80 24.18
CA ASP A 224 15.75 -6.04 23.90
C ASP A 224 15.98 -6.94 22.65
N THR A 225 14.96 -7.61 22.10
CA THR A 225 15.28 -8.70 21.17
C THR A 225 14.39 -8.98 19.97
N ILE A 226 13.05 -9.01 20.06
CA ILE A 226 12.26 -9.62 18.99
C ILE A 226 11.50 -8.56 18.18
N VAL A 227 10.53 -7.87 18.80
CA VAL A 227 9.64 -6.97 18.06
C VAL A 227 10.38 -5.72 17.57
N VAL A 228 11.27 -5.15 18.39
CA VAL A 228 12.07 -3.96 18.02
C VAL A 228 13.04 -4.28 16.89
N LYS A 229 13.66 -5.46 16.91
CA LYS A 229 14.53 -5.90 15.80
C LYS A 229 13.73 -6.11 14.51
N ALA A 230 12.55 -6.70 14.60
CA ALA A 230 11.68 -6.89 13.44
C ALA A 230 11.23 -5.55 12.83
N ILE A 231 10.91 -4.55 13.67
CA ILE A 231 10.60 -3.18 13.21
C ILE A 231 11.80 -2.59 12.46
N ALA A 232 13.00 -2.64 13.04
CA ALA A 232 14.21 -2.09 12.42
C ALA A 232 14.57 -2.81 11.11
N GLN A 233 14.41 -4.13 11.05
CA GLN A 233 14.63 -4.93 9.84
C GLN A 233 13.64 -4.54 8.74
N PHE A 234 12.36 -4.40 9.08
CA PHE A 234 11.34 -3.95 8.14
C PHE A 234 11.61 -2.54 7.63
N GLU A 235 11.96 -1.62 8.52
CA GLU A 235 12.29 -0.24 8.13
C GLU A 235 13.47 -0.20 7.15
N SER A 236 14.51 -0.98 7.42
CA SER A 236 15.66 -1.12 6.52
C SER A 236 15.24 -1.67 5.15
N ALA A 237 14.46 -2.75 5.13
CA ALA A 237 13.95 -3.35 3.89
C ALA A 237 13.06 -2.38 3.11
N ALA A 238 12.19 -1.63 3.80
CA ALA A 238 11.32 -0.62 3.20
C ALA A 238 12.13 0.53 2.60
N ARG A 239 13.15 1.04 3.31
CA ARG A 239 14.05 2.08 2.78
C ARG A 239 14.79 1.62 1.53
N ILE A 240 15.34 0.40 1.54
CA ILE A 240 16.01 -0.17 0.37
C ILE A 240 15.03 -0.24 -0.80
N TYR A 241 13.86 -0.85 -0.58
CA TYR A 241 12.83 -0.99 -1.61
C TYR A 241 12.44 0.36 -2.19
N LEU A 242 12.12 1.36 -1.36
CA LEU A 242 11.71 2.69 -1.80
C LEU A 242 12.82 3.43 -2.54
N SER A 243 14.09 3.23 -2.16
CA SER A 243 15.24 3.86 -2.81
C SER A 243 15.55 3.27 -4.20
N THR A 244 15.44 1.95 -4.36
CA THR A 244 15.76 1.27 -5.62
C THR A 244 14.68 1.45 -6.68
N THR A 245 13.44 1.69 -6.26
CA THR A 245 12.30 1.92 -7.16
C THR A 245 12.14 3.39 -7.57
N ASN A 246 12.93 4.32 -7.02
CA ASN A 246 13.00 5.73 -7.45
C ASN A 246 13.96 5.96 -8.65
N ILE A 247 14.58 4.90 -9.20
CA ILE A 247 15.42 4.99 -10.40
C ILE A 247 14.54 4.74 -11.64
N VAL A 248 13.79 5.75 -12.09
CA VAL A 248 13.37 5.96 -13.49
C VAL A 248 13.26 7.45 -13.75
#